data_AF-A0A1G2KDL8-F1
#
_entry.id   AF-A0A1G2KDL8-F1
#
_cell.length_a   1.000
_cell.length_b   1.000
_cell.length_c   1.000
_cell.angle_alpha   90.00
_cell.angle_beta   90.00
_cell.angle_gamma   90.00
#
_symmetry.space_group_name_H-M   'P 1'
#
loop_
_entity.id
_entity.type
_entity.pdbx_description
1 polymer ?
#
loop_
_entity_poly.entity_id
_entity_poly.type
_entity_poly.pdbx_seq_one_letter_code
_entity_poly.pdbx_strand_id
1 'polypeptide(L)'
;MDELDQLNTSSPQSPPKKENTYLIPASIIVAGVIIAGAVIYAFPPRTFEIAETDRAFSFSVLADELGLNTVQLVDCMNSRKYEDEISKDYADGVQAGVDGTPAFFINGVKVSGAQPFSVFKTAIDNASPAKNETEKASFKKLADDDPVLGNPNAPITIVEFGDFQCHFCKKFHDEARKEIIRTYVDTGKANIVYRDFPLEGIHKNARLAAEAAECADEQGKFWEYHDALYVHQAEFSQGELKN
;
A
#
# COMPACT_ATOMS: atom_id res chain seq x y z
N MET A 1 -23.50 19.18 60.56
CA MET A 1 -24.78 18.69 60.00
C MET A 1 -24.61 18.65 58.50
N ASP A 2 -23.63 17.90 58.02
CA ASP A 2 -23.55 16.41 58.01
C ASP A 2 -24.60 15.92 56.98
N GLU A 3 -24.31 15.03 56.04
CA GLU A 3 -23.35 13.94 56.00
C GLU A 3 -23.17 13.47 54.55
N LEU A 4 -22.07 12.77 54.32
CA LEU A 4 -21.64 12.14 53.09
C LEU A 4 -22.61 11.02 52.66
N ASP A 5 -22.73 10.75 51.35
CA ASP A 5 -22.77 9.36 50.92
C ASP A 5 -22.15 9.17 49.53
N GLN A 6 -21.19 8.25 49.47
CA GLN A 6 -20.46 7.84 48.28
C GLN A 6 -21.12 6.58 47.72
N LEU A 7 -21.40 6.53 46.41
CA LEU A 7 -21.54 5.26 45.72
C LEU A 7 -20.88 5.32 44.34
N ASN A 8 -19.68 4.73 44.33
CA ASN A 8 -18.89 4.27 43.19
C ASN A 8 -19.50 2.97 42.63
N THR A 9 -19.68 2.82 41.31
CA THR A 9 -19.59 1.50 40.63
C THR A 9 -19.31 1.61 39.13
N SER A 10 -18.08 1.21 38.78
CA SER A 10 -17.66 0.33 37.66
C SER A 10 -18.02 0.64 36.20
N SER A 11 -16.96 0.92 35.44
CA SER A 11 -16.81 0.84 33.98
C SER A 11 -17.08 -0.58 33.41
N PRO A 12 -17.63 -0.73 32.20
CA PRO A 12 -17.84 -2.03 31.57
C PRO A 12 -16.53 -2.62 31.03
N GLN A 13 -16.19 -3.81 31.55
CA GLN A 13 -15.06 -4.62 31.11
C GLN A 13 -15.34 -5.31 29.76
N SER A 14 -14.33 -5.29 28.88
CA SER A 14 -14.30 -6.05 27.62
C SER A 14 -14.31 -7.57 27.85
N PRO A 15 -14.93 -8.36 26.95
CA PRO A 15 -15.01 -9.81 27.09
C PRO A 15 -13.63 -10.50 26.95
N PRO A 16 -13.42 -11.66 27.62
CA PRO A 16 -12.12 -12.35 27.63
C PRO A 16 -11.78 -13.01 26.29
N LYS A 17 -10.50 -12.91 25.89
CA LYS A 17 -9.90 -13.63 24.76
C LYS A 17 -9.93 -15.15 25.05
N LYS A 18 -10.44 -15.94 24.10
CA LYS A 18 -10.33 -17.41 24.14
C LYS A 18 -8.92 -17.81 23.73
N GLU A 19 -8.15 -18.35 24.67
CA GLU A 19 -6.90 -19.05 24.39
C GLU A 19 -7.24 -20.48 23.93
N ASN A 20 -6.87 -20.83 22.69
CA ASN A 20 -6.98 -22.18 22.18
C ASN A 20 -5.74 -22.98 22.59
N THR A 21 -5.82 -23.67 23.73
CA THR A 21 -4.81 -24.61 24.19
C THR A 21 -4.99 -25.96 23.49
N TYR A 22 -4.06 -26.32 22.61
CA TYR A 22 -4.04 -27.61 21.94
C TYR A 22 -3.36 -28.66 22.84
N LEU A 23 -4.14 -29.57 23.41
CA LEU A 23 -3.66 -30.69 24.23
C LEU A 23 -3.19 -31.84 23.32
N ILE A 24 -1.89 -32.16 23.36
CA ILE A 24 -1.34 -33.36 22.74
C ILE A 24 -1.58 -34.55 23.71
N PRO A 25 -2.28 -35.62 23.30
CA PRO A 25 -2.48 -36.77 24.19
C PRO A 25 -1.18 -37.56 24.34
N ALA A 26 -0.71 -37.65 25.58
CA ALA A 26 0.36 -38.56 25.99
C ALA A 26 -0.19 -40.00 26.09
N SER A 27 0.22 -40.87 25.18
CA SER A 27 0.16 -42.33 25.28
C SER A 27 1.18 -42.83 24.25
N ILE A 28 2.21 -43.62 24.57
CA ILE A 28 2.19 -44.93 25.20
C ILE A 28 3.55 -45.13 25.89
N ILE A 29 3.54 -45.44 27.19
CA ILE A 29 4.70 -46.00 27.89
C ILE A 29 4.77 -47.49 27.52
N VAL A 30 5.70 -47.86 26.64
CA VAL A 30 6.10 -49.27 26.52
C VAL A 30 7.18 -49.53 27.55
N ALA A 31 6.83 -50.36 28.54
CA ALA A 31 7.76 -50.91 29.51
C ALA A 31 8.82 -51.76 28.80
N GLY A 32 10.10 -51.44 28.99
CA GLY A 32 11.22 -52.16 28.42
C GLY A 32 12.46 -52.06 29.31
N VAL A 33 12.57 -53.01 30.24
CA VAL A 33 13.79 -53.61 30.82
C VAL A 33 15.02 -52.70 30.96
N ILE A 34 15.32 -52.33 32.22
CA ILE A 34 16.61 -51.78 32.64
C ILE A 34 17.67 -52.88 32.52
N ILE A 35 18.48 -52.84 31.46
CA ILE A 35 19.77 -53.52 31.43
C ILE A 35 20.84 -52.48 31.77
N ALA A 36 21.54 -52.72 32.87
CA ALA A 36 22.66 -51.93 33.32
C ALA A 36 23.78 -51.91 32.26
N GLY A 37 24.16 -50.71 31.83
CA GLY A 37 25.25 -50.49 30.88
C GLY A 37 25.31 -49.04 30.45
N ALA A 38 26.05 -48.22 31.19
CA ALA A 38 26.26 -46.82 30.87
C ALA A 38 27.00 -46.68 29.51
N VAL A 39 26.30 -46.18 28.50
CA VAL A 39 26.90 -45.46 27.38
C VAL A 39 26.12 -44.16 27.24
N ILE A 40 26.59 -43.13 27.94
CA ILE A 40 26.09 -41.77 27.80
C ILE A 40 26.66 -41.22 26.49
N TYR A 41 25.97 -41.42 25.37
CA TYR A 41 26.21 -40.57 24.20
C TYR A 41 25.58 -39.21 24.50
N ALA A 42 26.42 -38.30 25.01
CA ALA A 42 26.09 -36.89 25.11
C ALA A 42 25.98 -36.31 23.69
N PHE A 43 24.80 -36.38 23.08
CA PHE A 43 24.48 -35.51 21.96
C PHE A 43 24.25 -34.11 22.54
N PRO A 44 25.07 -33.10 22.15
CA PRO A 44 24.77 -31.74 22.55
C PRO A 44 23.39 -31.34 22.00
N PRO A 45 22.58 -30.58 22.75
CA PRO A 45 21.36 -30.02 22.18
C PRO A 45 21.77 -29.14 21.00
N ARG A 46 21.45 -29.57 19.78
CA ARG A 46 21.40 -28.63 18.65
C ARG A 46 20.23 -27.71 18.95
N THR A 47 20.53 -26.50 19.39
CA THR A 47 19.63 -25.37 19.21
C THR A 47 19.34 -25.30 17.71
N PHE A 48 18.14 -25.70 17.31
CA PHE A 48 17.63 -25.38 15.98
C PHE A 48 17.22 -23.90 16.06
N GLU A 49 18.17 -23.02 15.74
CA GLU A 49 17.87 -21.66 15.35
C GLU A 49 16.95 -21.77 14.12
N ILE A 50 15.66 -21.48 14.32
CA ILE A 50 14.79 -21.09 13.23
C ILE A 50 15.40 -19.83 12.65
N ALA A 51 16.20 -19.97 11.59
CA ALA A 51 16.52 -18.87 10.72
C ALA A 51 15.17 -18.36 10.21
N GLU A 52 14.76 -17.19 10.70
CA GLU A 52 13.76 -16.36 10.06
C GLU A 52 14.22 -16.28 8.60
N THR A 53 13.51 -16.95 7.70
CA THR A 53 13.83 -16.86 6.28
C THR A 53 13.62 -15.41 5.91
N ASP A 54 14.72 -14.66 5.81
CA ASP A 54 14.83 -13.40 5.09
C ASP A 54 14.37 -13.66 3.65
N ARG A 55 13.07 -13.74 3.42
CA ARG A 55 12.54 -13.77 2.06
C ARG A 55 12.73 -12.35 1.56
N ALA A 56 13.85 -12.15 0.84
CA ALA A 56 14.12 -10.89 0.15
C ALA A 56 12.88 -10.50 -0.65
N PHE A 57 12.47 -9.24 -0.54
CA PHE A 57 11.30 -8.73 -1.25
C PHE A 57 11.42 -8.98 -2.75
N SER A 58 10.32 -9.40 -3.36
CA SER A 58 10.14 -9.33 -4.82
C SER A 58 8.70 -8.94 -5.14
N PHE A 59 8.50 -8.32 -6.29
CA PHE A 59 7.19 -7.95 -6.79
C PHE A 59 6.25 -9.16 -6.98
N SER A 60 6.81 -10.33 -7.34
CA SER A 60 6.03 -11.55 -7.49
C SER A 60 5.61 -12.17 -6.17
N VAL A 61 6.42 -12.05 -5.11
CA VAL A 61 6.02 -12.47 -3.76
C VAL A 61 4.88 -11.59 -3.25
N LEU A 62 4.99 -10.27 -3.43
CA LEU A 62 3.90 -9.34 -3.07
C LEU A 62 2.60 -9.68 -3.82
N ALA A 63 2.70 -10.04 -5.10
CA ALA A 63 1.56 -10.46 -5.89
C ALA A 63 0.92 -11.77 -5.39
N ASP A 64 1.73 -12.76 -5.00
CA ASP A 64 1.26 -14.03 -4.41
C ASP A 64 0.45 -13.78 -3.13
N GLU A 65 0.95 -12.90 -2.24
CA GLU A 65 0.28 -12.53 -0.99
C GLU A 65 -1.09 -11.89 -1.21
N LEU A 66 -1.24 -11.15 -2.32
CA LEU A 66 -2.49 -10.52 -2.73
C LEU A 66 -3.38 -11.44 -3.58
N GLY A 67 -2.95 -12.67 -3.85
CA GLY A 67 -3.70 -13.67 -4.61
C GLY A 67 -3.72 -13.43 -6.12
N LEU A 68 -2.75 -12.70 -6.66
CA LEU A 68 -2.58 -12.51 -8.10
C LEU A 68 -1.92 -13.73 -8.75
N ASN A 69 -2.12 -13.88 -10.05
CA ASN A 69 -1.36 -14.82 -10.87
C ASN A 69 0.07 -14.29 -11.06
N THR A 70 1.01 -14.90 -10.34
CA THR A 70 2.43 -14.51 -10.34
C THR A 70 3.12 -14.74 -11.68
N VAL A 71 2.70 -15.75 -12.45
CA VAL A 71 3.25 -16.02 -13.79
C VAL A 71 2.81 -14.90 -14.74
N GLN A 72 1.53 -14.56 -14.76
CA GLN A 72 1.01 -13.46 -15.57
C GLN A 72 1.68 -12.13 -15.22
N LEU A 73 1.84 -11.84 -13.92
CA LEU A 73 2.51 -10.62 -13.46
C LEU A 73 3.96 -10.57 -13.97
N VAL A 74 4.74 -11.63 -13.74
CA VAL A 74 6.15 -11.69 -14.13
C VAL A 74 6.32 -11.61 -15.65
N ASP A 75 5.46 -12.28 -16.42
CA ASP A 75 5.48 -12.20 -17.88
C ASP A 75 5.18 -10.77 -18.37
N CYS A 76 4.18 -10.11 -17.78
CA CYS A 76 3.84 -8.72 -18.05
C CYS A 76 5.04 -7.80 -17.77
N MET A 77 5.61 -7.88 -16.57
CA MET A 77 6.75 -7.05 -16.16
C MET A 77 8.00 -7.28 -17.03
N ASN A 78 8.32 -8.54 -17.33
CA ASN A 78 9.48 -8.88 -18.16
C ASN A 78 9.33 -8.37 -19.60
N SER A 79 8.10 -8.28 -20.10
CA SER A 79 7.81 -7.72 -21.41
C SER A 79 7.85 -6.19 -21.44
N ARG A 80 7.88 -5.52 -20.27
CA ARG A 80 7.82 -4.05 -20.12
C ARG A 80 6.61 -3.48 -20.85
N LYS A 81 5.48 -4.16 -20.70
CA LYS A 81 4.25 -3.89 -21.46
C LYS A 81 3.74 -2.48 -21.25
N TYR A 82 3.96 -1.91 -20.06
CA TYR A 82 3.46 -0.61 -19.67
C TYR A 82 4.52 0.49 -19.72
N GLU A 83 5.70 0.24 -20.28
CA GLU A 83 6.78 1.23 -20.38
C GLU A 83 6.34 2.51 -21.11
N ASP A 84 5.58 2.36 -22.19
CA ASP A 84 5.07 3.49 -22.98
C ASP A 84 4.03 4.29 -22.18
N GLU A 85 3.15 3.64 -21.42
CA GLU A 85 2.13 4.32 -20.60
C GLU A 85 2.79 5.08 -19.45
N ILE A 86 3.68 4.43 -18.69
CA ILE A 86 4.44 5.06 -17.61
C ILE A 86 5.25 6.26 -18.13
N SER A 87 5.80 6.16 -19.35
CA SER A 87 6.54 7.26 -19.97
C SER A 87 5.62 8.40 -20.41
N LYS A 88 4.41 8.07 -20.85
CA LYS A 88 3.38 9.03 -21.22
C LYS A 88 2.87 9.79 -20.00
N ASP A 89 2.57 9.10 -18.90
CA ASP A 89 2.22 9.69 -17.61
C ASP A 89 3.26 10.68 -17.12
N TYR A 90 4.53 10.24 -17.11
CA TYR A 90 5.64 11.10 -16.74
C TYR A 90 5.70 12.35 -17.61
N ALA A 91 5.57 12.21 -18.94
CA ALA A 91 5.60 13.34 -19.87
C ALA A 91 4.40 14.29 -19.70
N ASP A 92 3.20 13.75 -19.48
CA ASP A 92 1.99 14.53 -19.21
C ASP A 92 2.10 15.29 -17.89
N GLY A 93 2.67 14.67 -16.86
CA GLY A 93 3.01 15.33 -15.60
C GLY A 93 4.00 16.47 -15.79
N VAL A 94 5.10 16.26 -16.52
CA VAL A 94 6.08 17.32 -16.81
C VAL A 94 5.43 18.46 -17.58
N GLN A 95 4.59 18.16 -18.57
CA GLN A 95 3.85 19.17 -19.34
C GLN A 95 2.86 19.95 -18.47
N ALA A 96 2.23 19.30 -17.47
CA ALA A 96 1.36 19.93 -16.50
C ALA A 96 2.13 20.70 -15.40
N GLY A 97 3.46 20.67 -15.43
CA GLY A 97 4.33 21.38 -14.51
C GLY A 97 4.63 20.62 -13.22
N VAL A 98 4.50 19.29 -13.20
CA VAL A 98 4.99 18.43 -12.11
C VAL A 98 6.52 18.49 -12.07
N ASP A 99 7.05 18.83 -10.90
CA ASP A 99 8.47 19.07 -10.63
C ASP A 99 9.00 18.20 -9.47
N GLY A 100 8.14 17.33 -8.94
CA GLY A 100 8.45 16.39 -7.87
C GLY A 100 7.17 15.66 -7.41
N THR A 101 7.34 14.61 -6.61
CA THR A 101 6.24 13.76 -6.14
C THR A 101 6.12 13.78 -4.60
N PRO A 102 4.90 13.61 -4.06
CA PRO A 102 3.65 13.53 -4.79
C PRO A 102 3.23 14.93 -5.29
N ALA A 103 2.57 14.98 -6.44
CA ALA A 103 1.95 16.20 -6.94
C ALA A 103 0.49 15.90 -7.29
N PHE A 104 -0.40 16.86 -7.04
CA PHE A 104 -1.83 16.66 -7.22
C PHE A 104 -2.44 17.75 -8.07
N PHE A 105 -3.48 17.41 -8.81
CA PHE A 105 -4.38 18.36 -9.45
C PHE A 105 -5.81 18.07 -9.01
N ILE A 106 -6.44 19.05 -8.33
CA ILE A 106 -7.82 18.96 -7.87
C ILE A 106 -8.66 19.90 -8.73
N ASN A 107 -9.35 19.35 -9.73
CA ASN A 107 -10.04 20.12 -10.79
C ASN A 107 -9.17 21.29 -11.32
N GLY A 108 -7.85 21.07 -11.44
CA GLY A 108 -6.88 22.04 -11.98
C GLY A 108 -6.10 22.88 -11.02
N VAL A 109 -6.45 22.86 -9.75
CA VAL A 109 -5.62 23.48 -8.74
C VAL A 109 -4.50 22.52 -8.39
N LYS A 110 -3.25 22.89 -8.71
CA LYS A 110 -2.07 22.10 -8.32
C LYS A 110 -1.84 22.19 -6.81
N VAL A 111 -1.68 21.06 -6.14
CA VAL A 111 -1.18 20.94 -4.77
C VAL A 111 0.14 20.17 -4.84
N SER A 112 1.23 20.78 -4.41
CA SER A 112 2.57 20.17 -4.50
C SER A 112 3.02 19.59 -3.16
N GLY A 113 3.52 18.36 -3.18
CA GLY A 113 4.09 17.65 -2.05
C GLY A 113 3.07 17.00 -1.11
N ALA A 114 3.60 16.28 -0.12
CA ALA A 114 2.82 15.64 0.94
C ALA A 114 2.26 16.66 1.95
N GLN A 115 1.19 17.33 1.55
CA GLN A 115 0.50 18.33 2.38
C GLN A 115 -0.43 17.69 3.43
N PRO A 116 -0.74 18.39 4.53
CA PRO A 116 -1.74 17.92 5.49
C PRO A 116 -3.14 17.85 4.87
N PHE A 117 -4.01 16.99 5.43
CA PHE A 117 -5.41 16.86 5.00
C PHE A 117 -6.16 18.19 4.92
N SER A 118 -5.87 19.17 5.79
CA SER A 118 -6.52 20.48 5.78
C SER A 118 -6.32 21.26 4.47
N VAL A 119 -5.16 21.10 3.83
CA VAL A 119 -4.87 21.72 2.52
C VAL A 119 -5.73 21.07 1.44
N PHE A 120 -5.77 19.74 1.41
CA PHE A 120 -6.63 18.99 0.47
C PHE A 120 -8.10 19.29 0.68
N LYS A 121 -8.58 19.28 1.92
CA LYS A 121 -9.94 19.68 2.28
C LYS A 121 -10.29 21.05 1.72
N THR A 122 -9.42 22.03 1.89
CA THR A 122 -9.64 23.39 1.37
C THR A 122 -9.67 23.40 -0.16
N ALA A 123 -8.76 22.69 -0.82
CA ALA A 123 -8.71 22.61 -2.28
C ALA A 123 -9.95 21.90 -2.86
N ILE A 124 -10.37 20.79 -2.26
CA ILE A 124 -11.56 20.00 -2.65
C ILE A 124 -12.85 20.80 -2.40
N ASP A 125 -13.01 21.40 -1.21
CA ASP A 125 -14.23 22.15 -0.88
C ASP A 125 -14.41 23.41 -1.73
N ASN A 126 -13.29 24.00 -2.19
CA ASN A 126 -13.31 25.14 -3.12
C ASN A 126 -13.34 24.72 -4.59
N ALA A 127 -13.17 23.42 -4.88
CA ALA A 127 -13.21 22.93 -6.25
C ALA A 127 -14.63 23.11 -6.80
N SER A 128 -14.75 23.93 -7.83
CA SER A 128 -15.93 23.91 -8.69
C SER A 128 -15.76 22.82 -9.74
N PRO A 129 -16.83 22.19 -10.24
CA PRO A 129 -16.76 21.46 -11.50
C PRO A 129 -16.16 22.37 -12.57
N ALA A 130 -15.30 21.84 -13.43
CA ALA A 130 -14.67 22.59 -14.50
C ALA A 130 -15.71 23.43 -15.27
N LYS A 131 -15.47 24.75 -15.34
CA LYS A 131 -16.51 25.73 -15.69
C LYS A 131 -16.67 25.89 -17.20
N ASN A 132 -15.65 25.53 -17.97
CA ASN A 132 -15.68 25.55 -19.43
C ASN A 132 -15.15 24.26 -20.05
N GLU A 133 -15.44 24.08 -21.34
CA GLU A 133 -15.08 22.88 -22.11
C GLU A 133 -13.57 22.68 -22.24
N THR A 134 -12.78 23.77 -22.25
CA THR A 134 -11.31 23.69 -22.31
C THR A 134 -10.71 23.16 -21.01
N GLU A 135 -11.21 23.63 -19.87
CA GLU A 135 -10.86 23.12 -18.54
C GLU A 135 -11.25 21.65 -18.43
N LYS A 136 -12.49 21.29 -18.79
CA LYS A 136 -12.93 19.89 -18.81
C LYS A 136 -12.06 19.00 -19.69
N ALA A 137 -11.69 19.48 -20.89
CA ALA A 137 -10.85 18.72 -21.80
C ALA A 137 -9.42 18.55 -21.27
N SER A 138 -8.85 19.58 -20.64
CA SER A 138 -7.54 19.49 -20.00
C SER A 138 -7.56 18.55 -18.81
N PHE A 139 -8.62 18.53 -17.99
CA PHE A 139 -8.74 17.59 -16.87
C PHE A 139 -9.01 16.17 -17.32
N LYS A 140 -9.84 15.99 -18.36
CA LYS A 140 -10.06 14.67 -18.95
C LYS A 140 -8.76 14.08 -19.53
N LYS A 141 -7.87 14.92 -20.05
CA LYS A 141 -6.53 14.47 -20.49
C LYS A 141 -5.66 14.00 -19.32
N LEU A 142 -5.79 14.66 -18.16
CA LEU A 142 -5.01 14.30 -16.96
C LEU A 142 -5.59 13.13 -16.17
N ALA A 143 -6.84 12.75 -16.42
CA ALA A 143 -7.58 11.69 -15.74
C ALA A 143 -8.02 10.63 -16.77
N ASP A 144 -7.09 10.21 -17.61
CA ASP A 144 -7.27 9.38 -18.81
C ASP A 144 -7.57 7.91 -18.46
N ASP A 145 -6.89 6.94 -19.05
CA ASP A 145 -7.13 5.50 -18.88
C ASP A 145 -6.53 4.91 -17.59
N ASP A 146 -6.01 5.78 -16.74
CA ASP A 146 -5.38 5.46 -15.47
C ASP A 146 -6.35 4.90 -14.41
N PRO A 147 -5.82 4.13 -13.44
CA PRO A 147 -6.61 3.55 -12.36
C PRO A 147 -7.38 4.59 -11.53
N VAL A 148 -8.68 4.34 -11.33
CA VAL A 148 -9.58 5.23 -10.57
C VAL A 148 -10.01 4.60 -9.25
N LEU A 149 -9.83 5.31 -8.14
CA LEU A 149 -10.37 4.95 -6.82
C LEU A 149 -11.69 5.69 -6.57
N GLY A 150 -12.73 4.93 -6.25
CA GLY A 150 -14.05 5.45 -5.93
C GLY A 150 -14.97 5.56 -7.13
N ASN A 151 -15.95 6.48 -7.06
CA ASN A 151 -16.93 6.65 -8.14
C ASN A 151 -16.29 7.36 -9.34
N PRO A 152 -16.17 6.73 -10.53
CA PRO A 152 -15.57 7.37 -11.71
C PRO A 152 -16.37 8.60 -12.19
N ASN A 153 -17.64 8.72 -11.79
CA ASN A 153 -18.50 9.87 -12.10
C ASN A 153 -18.58 10.90 -10.95
N ALA A 154 -17.70 10.82 -9.97
CA ALA A 154 -17.64 11.82 -8.91
C ALA A 154 -17.39 13.23 -9.50
N PRO A 155 -18.00 14.29 -8.95
CA PRO A 155 -17.90 15.64 -9.50
C PRO A 155 -16.52 16.29 -9.34
N ILE A 156 -15.65 15.71 -8.49
CA ILE A 156 -14.30 16.18 -8.22
C ILE A 156 -13.34 15.04 -8.52
N THR A 157 -12.31 15.33 -9.32
CA THR A 157 -11.22 14.39 -9.58
C THR A 157 -9.93 14.92 -9.01
N ILE A 158 -9.26 14.06 -8.24
CA ILE A 158 -7.95 14.29 -7.66
C ILE A 158 -6.97 13.44 -8.48
N VAL A 159 -6.22 14.07 -9.38
CA VAL A 159 -5.13 13.39 -10.10
C VAL A 159 -3.90 13.43 -9.20
N GLU A 160 -3.36 12.28 -8.83
CA GLU A 160 -2.13 12.09 -8.05
C GLU A 160 -1.02 11.60 -8.98
N PHE A 161 0.04 12.38 -9.13
CA PHE A 161 1.30 11.92 -9.72
C PHE A 161 2.19 11.37 -8.60
N GLY A 162 2.45 10.07 -8.64
CA GLY A 162 3.10 9.32 -7.57
C GLY A 162 4.40 8.64 -8.00
N ASP A 163 5.22 8.33 -7.01
CA ASP A 163 6.41 7.50 -7.16
C ASP A 163 6.47 6.54 -5.99
N PHE A 164 6.42 5.23 -6.28
CA PHE A 164 6.37 4.19 -5.25
C PHE A 164 7.61 4.11 -4.36
N GLN A 165 8.74 4.73 -4.71
CA GLN A 165 9.92 4.87 -3.84
C GLN A 165 10.03 6.22 -3.12
N CYS A 166 9.20 7.19 -3.48
CA CYS A 166 9.24 8.50 -2.86
C CYS A 166 8.74 8.44 -1.41
N HIS A 167 9.61 8.83 -0.49
CA HIS A 167 9.29 8.92 0.94
C HIS A 167 8.06 9.82 1.20
N PHE A 168 7.96 10.95 0.50
CA PHE A 168 6.81 11.85 0.65
C PHE A 168 5.52 11.26 0.07
N CYS A 169 5.59 10.46 -0.99
CA CYS A 169 4.42 9.76 -1.51
C CYS A 169 3.89 8.77 -0.46
N LYS A 170 4.80 7.99 0.15
CA LYS A 170 4.45 7.12 1.29
C LYS A 170 3.85 7.90 2.46
N LYS A 171 4.42 9.06 2.81
CA LYS A 171 3.86 9.90 3.87
C LYS A 171 2.42 10.34 3.56
N PHE A 172 2.16 10.80 2.33
CA PHE A 172 0.81 11.15 1.91
C PHE A 172 -0.15 9.96 1.99
N HIS A 173 0.27 8.80 1.47
CA HIS A 173 -0.46 7.55 1.53
C HIS A 173 -0.85 7.15 2.96
N ASP A 174 0.10 7.24 3.89
CA ASP A 174 -0.09 6.80 5.27
C ASP A 174 -0.92 7.79 6.11
N GLU A 175 -0.97 9.06 5.69
CA GLU A 175 -1.62 10.16 6.41
C GLU A 175 -2.85 10.70 5.64
N ALA A 176 -2.67 11.77 4.86
CA ALA A 176 -3.75 12.57 4.30
C ALA A 176 -4.70 11.77 3.38
N ARG A 177 -4.18 10.78 2.64
CA ARG A 177 -4.97 9.94 1.72
C ARG A 177 -6.13 9.25 2.43
N LYS A 178 -5.90 8.72 3.64
CA LYS A 178 -6.93 8.00 4.43
C LYS A 178 -8.11 8.91 4.77
N GLU A 179 -7.82 10.14 5.16
CA GLU A 179 -8.85 11.15 5.48
C GLU A 179 -9.59 11.63 4.23
N ILE A 180 -8.89 11.77 3.09
CA ILE A 180 -9.50 12.09 1.79
C ILE A 180 -10.46 10.98 1.37
N ILE A 181 -10.03 9.72 1.43
CA ILE A 181 -10.84 8.56 1.05
C ILE A 181 -12.14 8.55 1.87
N ARG A 182 -12.01 8.55 3.20
CA ARG A 182 -13.14 8.49 4.14
C ARG A 182 -14.11 9.66 3.98
N THR A 183 -13.60 10.87 3.72
CA THR A 183 -14.42 12.09 3.71
C THR A 183 -15.07 12.34 2.35
N TYR A 184 -14.38 12.02 1.26
CA TYR A 184 -14.78 12.43 -0.10
C TYR A 184 -14.95 11.27 -1.07
N VAL A 185 -14.08 10.27 -1.04
CA VAL A 185 -14.12 9.16 -2.02
C VAL A 185 -15.25 8.18 -1.67
N ASP A 186 -15.30 7.71 -0.43
CA ASP A 186 -16.33 6.79 0.06
C ASP A 186 -17.74 7.39 0.00
N THR A 187 -17.82 8.73 0.06
CA THR A 187 -19.09 9.47 -0.04
C THR A 187 -19.49 9.79 -1.48
N GLY A 188 -18.67 9.41 -2.47
CA GLY A 188 -18.90 9.66 -3.89
C GLY A 188 -18.74 11.12 -4.32
N LYS A 189 -18.17 11.97 -3.45
CA LYS A 189 -17.93 13.39 -3.75
C LYS A 189 -16.67 13.62 -4.58
N ALA A 190 -15.68 12.76 -4.44
CA ALA A 190 -14.47 12.79 -5.24
C ALA A 190 -14.06 11.38 -5.70
N ASN A 191 -13.20 11.32 -6.71
CA ASN A 191 -12.39 10.15 -7.02
C ASN A 191 -10.91 10.54 -7.04
N ILE A 192 -10.05 9.52 -6.95
CA ILE A 192 -8.60 9.67 -7.11
C ILE A 192 -8.20 8.93 -8.37
N VAL A 193 -7.40 9.57 -9.21
CA VAL A 193 -6.71 8.94 -10.34
C VAL A 193 -5.23 8.92 -10.00
N TYR A 194 -4.59 7.77 -10.10
CA TYR A 194 -3.15 7.65 -9.87
C TYR A 194 -2.41 7.67 -11.21
N ARG A 195 -1.33 8.43 -11.30
CA ARG A 195 -0.46 8.52 -12.47
C ARG A 195 0.98 8.31 -12.08
N ASP A 196 1.69 7.53 -12.89
CA ASP A 196 3.07 7.19 -12.62
C ASP A 196 4.01 8.36 -12.93
N PHE A 197 4.82 8.73 -11.95
CA PHE A 197 5.86 9.73 -12.11
C PHE A 197 7.18 9.26 -11.48
N PRO A 198 7.77 8.16 -12.00
CA PRO A 198 8.99 7.59 -11.45
C PRO A 198 10.18 8.57 -11.61
N LEU A 199 10.75 9.01 -10.50
CA LEU A 199 11.91 9.90 -10.44
C LEU A 199 13.21 9.10 -10.58
N GLU A 200 13.41 8.46 -11.73
CA GLU A 200 14.47 7.48 -11.99
C GLU A 200 15.90 7.99 -11.71
N GLY A 201 16.13 9.30 -11.73
CA GLY A 201 17.41 9.90 -11.36
C GLY A 201 17.82 9.70 -9.90
N ILE A 202 16.85 9.43 -9.01
CA ILE A 202 17.07 9.21 -7.57
C ILE A 202 16.39 7.94 -7.03
N HIS A 203 15.40 7.40 -7.75
CA HIS A 203 14.63 6.23 -7.36
C HIS A 203 14.74 5.13 -8.42
N LYS A 204 15.74 4.26 -8.27
CA LYS A 204 16.14 3.26 -9.27
C LYS A 204 15.09 2.18 -9.59
N ASN A 205 14.25 1.84 -8.62
CA ASN A 205 13.22 0.81 -8.70
C ASN A 205 11.81 1.42 -8.90
N ALA A 206 11.66 2.74 -9.00
CA ALA A 206 10.36 3.40 -9.12
C ALA A 206 9.62 2.96 -10.39
N ARG A 207 10.30 2.95 -11.55
CA ARG A 207 9.70 2.46 -12.80
C ARG A 207 9.32 0.99 -12.73
N LEU A 208 10.13 0.16 -12.07
CA LEU A 208 9.84 -1.27 -11.94
C LEU A 208 8.63 -1.51 -11.01
N ALA A 209 8.46 -0.70 -9.97
CA ALA A 209 7.30 -0.74 -9.09
C ALA A 209 6.03 -0.24 -9.81
N ALA A 210 6.14 0.82 -10.61
CA ALA A 210 5.06 1.30 -11.50
C ALA A 210 4.60 0.19 -12.46
N GLU A 211 5.54 -0.44 -13.18
CA GLU A 211 5.25 -1.57 -14.07
C GLU A 211 4.55 -2.72 -13.33
N ALA A 212 4.99 -3.04 -12.11
CA ALA A 212 4.34 -4.08 -11.30
C ALA A 212 2.90 -3.72 -10.91
N ALA A 213 2.63 -2.44 -10.60
CA ALA A 213 1.29 -1.96 -10.28
C ALA A 213 0.37 -2.02 -11.51
N GLU A 214 0.84 -1.60 -12.68
CA GLU A 214 0.09 -1.71 -13.95
C GLU A 214 -0.19 -3.17 -14.33
N CYS A 215 0.81 -4.05 -14.19
CA CYS A 215 0.61 -5.49 -14.39
C CYS A 215 -0.37 -6.12 -13.38
N ALA A 216 -0.51 -5.53 -12.19
CA ALA A 216 -1.54 -5.91 -11.22
C ALA A 216 -2.93 -5.37 -11.61
N ASP A 217 -3.01 -4.24 -12.31
CA ASP A 217 -4.27 -3.70 -12.82
C ASP A 217 -4.91 -4.60 -13.90
N GLU A 218 -4.10 -5.28 -14.73
CA GLU A 218 -4.61 -6.31 -15.66
C GLU A 218 -5.44 -7.39 -14.97
N GLN A 219 -5.20 -7.59 -13.68
CA GLN A 219 -5.85 -8.58 -12.84
C GLN A 219 -6.91 -7.95 -11.92
N GLY A 220 -7.20 -6.66 -12.11
CA GLY A 220 -8.18 -5.88 -11.34
C GLY A 220 -7.75 -5.60 -9.90
N LYS A 221 -6.43 -5.53 -9.66
CA LYS A 221 -5.83 -5.45 -8.31
C LYS A 221 -4.88 -4.27 -8.14
N PHE A 222 -5.00 -3.24 -8.98
CA PHE A 222 -4.13 -2.07 -8.90
C PHE A 222 -4.10 -1.46 -7.49
N TRP A 223 -5.25 -1.11 -6.93
CA TRP A 223 -5.29 -0.38 -5.65
C TRP A 223 -4.76 -1.20 -4.47
N GLU A 224 -5.04 -2.50 -4.43
CA GLU A 224 -4.46 -3.39 -3.43
C GLU A 224 -2.94 -3.50 -3.59
N TYR A 225 -2.45 -3.60 -4.82
CA TYR A 225 -1.02 -3.68 -5.11
C TYR A 225 -0.30 -2.35 -4.83
N HIS A 226 -0.88 -1.23 -5.25
CA HIS A 226 -0.45 0.14 -4.98
C HIS A 226 -0.28 0.39 -3.47
N ASP A 227 -1.31 0.06 -2.68
CA ASP A 227 -1.26 0.25 -1.23
C ASP A 227 -0.17 -0.65 -0.60
N ALA A 228 -0.01 -1.88 -1.10
CA ALA A 228 1.00 -2.81 -0.64
C ALA A 228 2.43 -2.35 -1.01
N LEU A 229 2.65 -1.74 -2.18
CA LEU A 229 3.92 -1.13 -2.53
C LEU A 229 4.32 -0.04 -1.53
N TYR A 230 3.41 0.83 -1.11
CA TYR A 230 3.76 1.82 -0.08
C TYR A 230 4.00 1.22 1.30
N VAL A 231 3.35 0.09 1.63
CA VAL A 231 3.64 -0.66 2.86
C VAL A 231 5.06 -1.23 2.83
N HIS A 232 5.45 -1.86 1.73
CA HIS A 232 6.75 -2.52 1.55
C HIS A 232 7.83 -1.61 0.94
N GLN A 233 7.58 -0.29 0.84
CA GLN A 233 8.49 0.67 0.19
C GLN A 233 9.93 0.55 0.67
N ALA A 234 10.12 0.36 1.99
CA ALA A 234 11.44 0.25 2.58
C ALA A 234 12.21 -0.98 2.06
N GLU A 235 11.53 -2.08 1.72
CA GLU A 235 12.17 -3.33 1.34
C GLU A 235 12.69 -3.29 -0.09
N PHE A 236 11.93 -2.72 -1.04
CA PHE A 236 12.40 -2.55 -2.42
C PHE A 236 13.14 -1.23 -2.67
N SER A 237 13.24 -0.35 -1.67
CA SER A 237 14.09 0.84 -1.78
C SER A 237 15.55 0.59 -1.45
N GLN A 238 15.87 -0.57 -0.87
CA GLN A 238 17.24 -0.96 -0.54
C GLN A 238 17.87 -1.74 -1.70
N GLY A 239 18.88 -1.15 -2.33
CA GLY A 239 19.72 -1.84 -3.31
C GLY A 239 19.05 -2.13 -4.65
N GLU A 240 19.74 -2.93 -5.46
CA GLU A 240 19.23 -3.42 -6.73
C GLU A 240 18.41 -4.68 -6.48
N LEU A 241 17.13 -4.67 -6.89
CA LEU A 241 16.31 -5.87 -6.90
C LEU A 241 16.95 -6.88 -7.86
N LYS A 242 17.19 -8.08 -7.38
CA LYS A 242 17.68 -9.17 -8.23
C LYS A 242 16.47 -9.80 -8.90
N ASN A 243 16.41 -9.65 -10.23
CA ASN A 243 15.49 -10.41 -11.08
C ASN A 243 15.82 -11.90 -11.03
#